data_AF-A0A9D2IWF4-F1
#
_entry.id   AF-A0A9D2IWF4-F1
#
_cell.length_a   1.000
_cell.length_b   1.000
_cell.length_c   1.000
_cell.angle_alpha   90.00
_cell.angle_beta   90.00
_cell.angle_gamma   90.00
#
_symmetry.space_group_name_H-M   'P 1'
#
loop_
_entity.id
_entity.type
_entity.pdbx_description
1 polymer ?
#
loop_
_entity_poly.entity_id
_entity_poly.type
_entity_poly.pdbx_seq_one_letter_code
_entity_poly.pdbx_strand_id
1 'polypeptide(L)'
;MNLQEAVDEIWENRKYEPSSYIEAISHLNEEVAESLKAILSGNKETAQAELEDALSCMFIAFKMMDIDLDEVVERQVNQMKSAPKKTMHIFSDKVEIRVGDEVKGGWAIWTSQDIKDAQKMAKEFKCKIIWEGANQLSLSDTLKNGGQS
;
A
#
# COMPACT_ATOMS: atom_id res chain seq x y z
N MET A 1 27.40 -4.68 4.30
CA MET A 1 27.09 -4.07 3.00
C MET A 1 25.92 -3.12 3.21
N ASN A 2 26.10 -1.84 2.93
CA ASN A 2 24.98 -0.90 2.82
C ASN A 2 24.33 -1.01 1.42
N LEU A 3 23.23 -0.29 1.18
CA LEU A 3 22.47 -0.38 -0.08
C LEU A 3 23.30 0.08 -1.29
N GLN A 4 24.06 1.16 -1.13
CA GLN A 4 24.91 1.68 -2.20
C GLN A 4 26.04 0.72 -2.55
N GLU A 5 26.70 0.14 -1.54
CA GLU A 5 27.72 -0.90 -1.71
C GLU A 5 27.13 -2.13 -2.42
N ALA A 6 25.88 -2.50 -2.13
CA ALA A 6 25.23 -3.64 -2.80
C ALA A 6 24.97 -3.38 -4.28
N VAL A 7 24.58 -2.16 -4.65
CA VAL A 7 24.45 -1.78 -6.06
C VAL A 7 25.79 -1.82 -6.77
N ASP A 8 26.83 -1.28 -6.13
CA ASP A 8 28.17 -1.25 -6.73
C ASP A 8 28.71 -2.67 -6.92
N GLU A 9 28.56 -3.55 -5.92
CA GLU A 9 28.95 -4.97 -6.02
C GLU A 9 28.15 -5.71 -7.12
N ILE A 10 26.83 -5.51 -7.18
CA ILE A 10 26.00 -6.10 -8.25
C ILE A 10 26.39 -5.57 -9.62
N TRP A 11 26.69 -4.28 -9.71
CA TRP A 11 27.14 -3.66 -10.95
C TRP A 11 28.45 -4.29 -11.42
N GLU A 12 29.46 -4.40 -10.56
CA GLU A 12 30.76 -4.99 -10.92
C GLU A 12 30.67 -6.49 -11.26
N ASN A 13 29.68 -7.21 -10.73
CA ASN A 13 29.50 -8.65 -10.95
C ASN A 13 28.33 -8.99 -11.89
N ARG A 14 27.78 -8.00 -12.61
CA ARG A 14 26.61 -8.17 -13.48
C ARG A 14 26.84 -9.25 -14.54
N LYS A 15 25.82 -10.10 -14.75
CA LYS A 15 25.84 -11.19 -15.76
C LYS A 15 25.76 -10.65 -17.20
N TYR A 16 25.31 -9.42 -17.39
CA TYR A 16 25.13 -8.76 -18.67
C TYR A 16 25.51 -7.28 -18.59
N GLU A 17 25.88 -6.68 -19.72
CA GLU A 17 26.23 -5.26 -19.81
C GLU A 17 25.19 -4.52 -20.66
N PRO A 18 24.19 -3.89 -20.05
CA PRO A 18 23.17 -3.17 -20.80
C PRO A 18 23.79 -1.96 -21.51
N SER A 19 23.47 -1.81 -22.80
CA SER A 19 23.93 -0.71 -23.64
C SER A 19 23.05 0.54 -23.55
N SER A 20 21.86 0.42 -22.94
CA SER A 20 20.92 1.53 -22.78
C SER A 20 19.98 1.35 -21.59
N TYR A 21 19.36 2.45 -21.14
CA TYR A 21 18.34 2.43 -20.09
C TYR A 21 17.12 1.59 -20.49
N ILE A 22 16.78 1.58 -21.79
CA ILE A 22 15.67 0.78 -22.33
C ILE A 22 15.96 -0.71 -22.15
N GLU A 23 17.20 -1.12 -22.41
CA GLU A 23 17.64 -2.51 -22.28
C GLU A 23 17.63 -2.97 -20.83
N ALA A 24 18.20 -2.18 -19.90
CA ALA A 24 18.19 -2.52 -18.48
C ALA A 24 16.76 -2.65 -17.91
N ILE A 25 15.85 -1.74 -18.28
CA ILE A 25 14.44 -1.82 -17.87
C ILE A 25 13.72 -3.01 -18.53
N SER A 26 14.08 -3.35 -19.77
CA SER A 26 13.51 -4.51 -20.46
C SER A 26 13.88 -5.82 -19.76
N HIS A 27 15.13 -5.98 -19.33
CA HIS A 27 15.55 -7.13 -18.52
C HIS A 27 14.80 -7.21 -17.19
N LEU A 28 14.71 -6.10 -16.45
CA LEU A 28 13.89 -6.07 -15.22
C LEU A 28 12.45 -6.53 -15.48
N ASN A 29 11.84 -6.06 -16.57
CA ASN A 29 10.47 -6.44 -16.93
C ASN A 29 10.34 -7.93 -17.29
N GLU A 30 11.36 -8.52 -17.91
CA GLU A 30 11.44 -9.95 -18.21
C GLU A 30 11.45 -10.79 -16.92
N GLU A 31 12.38 -10.53 -16.00
CA GLU A 31 12.50 -11.27 -14.74
C GLU A 31 11.20 -11.21 -13.90
N VAL A 32 10.56 -10.03 -13.85
CA VAL A 32 9.27 -9.86 -13.16
C VAL A 32 8.16 -10.66 -13.85
N ALA A 33 8.14 -10.71 -15.19
CA ALA A 33 7.16 -11.48 -15.94
C ALA A 33 7.34 -12.99 -15.72
N GLU A 34 8.58 -13.47 -15.66
CA GLU A 34 8.90 -14.87 -15.37
C GLU A 34 8.53 -15.25 -13.93
N SER A 35 8.81 -14.38 -12.97
CA SER A 35 8.36 -14.53 -11.58
C SER A 35 6.83 -14.68 -11.47
N LEU A 36 6.08 -13.81 -12.16
CA LEU A 36 4.62 -13.89 -12.20
C LEU A 36 4.13 -15.17 -12.87
N LYS A 37 4.72 -15.55 -14.01
CA LYS A 37 4.40 -16.80 -14.73
C LYS A 37 4.62 -18.04 -13.84
N ALA A 38 5.70 -18.07 -13.06
CA ALA A 38 6.01 -19.16 -12.14
C ALA A 38 4.98 -19.25 -11.00
N ILE A 39 4.59 -18.11 -10.39
CA ILE A 39 3.50 -18.06 -9.38
C ILE A 39 2.20 -18.62 -9.96
N LEU A 40 1.80 -18.17 -11.16
CA LEU A 40 0.58 -18.62 -11.82
C LEU A 40 0.59 -20.12 -12.13
N SER A 41 1.77 -20.70 -12.31
CA SER A 41 1.97 -22.14 -12.52
C SER A 41 2.09 -22.93 -11.22
N GLY A 42 1.91 -22.29 -10.05
CA GLY A 42 2.02 -22.92 -8.74
C GLY A 42 3.46 -23.21 -8.29
N ASN A 43 4.47 -22.71 -9.00
CA ASN A 43 5.87 -22.92 -8.67
C ASN A 43 6.43 -21.70 -7.90
N LYS A 44 6.26 -21.73 -6.58
CA LYS A 44 6.71 -20.65 -5.69
C LYS A 44 8.24 -20.54 -5.65
N GLU A 45 8.97 -21.64 -5.69
CA GLU A 45 10.43 -21.65 -5.59
C GLU A 45 11.06 -20.93 -6.78
N THR A 46 10.66 -21.30 -8.01
CA THR A 46 11.09 -20.58 -9.21
C THR A 46 10.68 -19.12 -9.15
N ALA A 47 9.45 -18.81 -8.76
CA ALA A 47 9.03 -17.41 -8.65
C ALA A 47 9.88 -16.57 -7.69
N GLN A 48 10.37 -17.17 -6.60
CA GLN A 48 11.29 -16.51 -5.67
C GLN A 48 12.65 -16.28 -6.32
N ALA A 49 13.19 -17.27 -7.02
CA ALA A 49 14.46 -17.13 -7.76
C ALA A 49 14.37 -16.01 -8.82
N GLU A 50 13.33 -16.00 -9.65
CA GLU A 50 13.15 -14.94 -10.66
C GLU A 50 12.97 -13.54 -10.03
N LEU A 51 12.38 -13.48 -8.82
CA LEU A 51 12.24 -12.21 -8.10
C LEU A 51 13.59 -11.72 -7.55
N GLU A 52 14.49 -12.62 -7.20
CA GLU A 52 15.87 -12.29 -6.82
C GLU A 52 16.70 -11.84 -8.03
N ASP A 53 16.53 -12.45 -9.20
CA ASP A 53 17.13 -11.99 -10.45
C ASP A 53 16.56 -10.61 -10.87
N ALA A 54 15.26 -10.38 -10.68
CA ALA A 54 14.63 -9.07 -10.87
C ALA A 54 15.22 -7.98 -9.95
N LEU A 55 15.56 -8.31 -8.70
CA LEU A 55 16.22 -7.37 -7.79
C LEU A 55 17.57 -6.91 -8.34
N SER A 56 18.36 -7.85 -8.87
CA SER A 56 19.65 -7.55 -9.49
C SER A 56 19.48 -6.63 -10.70
N CYS A 57 18.50 -6.92 -11.57
CA CYS A 57 18.18 -6.06 -12.72
C CYS A 57 17.70 -4.67 -12.29
N MET A 58 16.96 -4.56 -11.19
CA MET A 58 16.52 -3.27 -10.64
C MET A 58 17.71 -2.42 -10.18
N PHE A 59 18.70 -3.01 -9.52
CA PHE A 59 19.91 -2.28 -9.09
C PHE A 59 20.78 -1.85 -10.27
N ILE A 60 20.92 -2.69 -11.29
CA ILE A 60 21.58 -2.31 -12.55
C ILE A 60 20.86 -1.11 -13.18
N ALA A 61 19.54 -1.15 -13.27
CA ALA A 61 18.75 -0.03 -13.81
C ALA A 61 18.91 1.25 -12.99
N PHE A 62 18.89 1.17 -11.65
CA PHE A 62 19.15 2.32 -10.78
C PHE A 62 20.53 2.94 -11.02
N LYS A 63 21.57 2.11 -11.13
CA LYS A 63 22.93 2.57 -11.43
C LYS A 63 23.00 3.28 -12.77
N MET A 64 22.40 2.72 -13.82
CA MET A 64 22.40 3.36 -15.14
C MET A 64 21.64 4.68 -15.16
N MET A 65 20.52 4.76 -14.44
CA MET A 65 19.68 5.96 -14.37
C MET A 65 20.19 7.02 -13.38
N ASP A 66 21.37 6.80 -12.76
CA ASP A 66 21.97 7.69 -11.76
C ASP A 66 21.03 7.99 -10.58
N ILE A 67 20.37 6.94 -10.09
CA ILE A 67 19.41 7.02 -9.00
C ILE A 67 20.12 6.78 -7.66
N ASP A 68 20.10 7.79 -6.78
CA ASP A 68 20.54 7.65 -5.38
C ASP A 68 19.51 6.83 -4.58
N LEU A 69 19.92 5.63 -4.16
CA LEU A 69 19.04 4.70 -3.47
C LEU A 69 18.67 5.15 -2.07
N ASP A 70 19.60 5.76 -1.33
CA ASP A 70 19.33 6.20 0.04
C ASP A 70 18.30 7.33 0.02
N GLU A 71 18.45 8.28 -0.91
CA GLU A 71 17.49 9.37 -1.11
C GLU A 71 16.11 8.83 -1.54
N VAL A 72 16.07 7.88 -2.48
CA VAL A 72 14.82 7.30 -2.98
C VAL A 72 14.10 6.52 -1.89
N VAL A 73 14.80 5.70 -1.13
CA VAL A 73 14.22 4.92 -0.03
C VAL A 73 13.65 5.88 1.02
N GLU A 74 14.40 6.89 1.44
CA GLU A 74 13.91 7.90 2.38
C GLU A 74 12.66 8.60 1.84
N ARG A 75 12.71 9.07 0.59
CA ARG A 75 11.58 9.74 -0.07
C ARG A 75 10.34 8.85 -0.14
N GLN A 76 10.48 7.58 -0.52
CA GLN A 76 9.38 6.62 -0.58
C GLN A 76 8.80 6.34 0.80
N VAL A 77 9.64 6.11 1.81
CA VAL A 77 9.21 5.88 3.20
C VAL A 77 8.46 7.11 3.72
N ASN A 78 8.97 8.31 3.46
CA ASN A 78 8.32 9.55 3.86
C ASN A 78 6.97 9.71 3.16
N GLN A 79 6.87 9.45 1.86
CA GLN A 79 5.59 9.45 1.13
C GLN A 79 4.59 8.45 1.70
N MET A 80 5.03 7.23 2.05
CA MET A 80 4.15 6.21 2.65
C MET A 80 3.67 6.63 4.04
N LYS A 81 4.51 7.29 4.83
CA LYS A 81 4.15 7.82 6.17
C LYS A 81 3.28 9.07 6.10
N SER A 82 3.55 9.95 5.13
CA SER A 82 2.87 11.23 4.95
C SER A 82 1.62 11.14 4.09
N ALA A 83 1.37 10.00 3.44
CA ALA A 83 0.16 9.76 2.67
C ALA A 83 -1.05 10.02 3.59
N PRO A 84 -1.84 11.06 3.31
CA PRO A 84 -2.93 11.41 4.20
C PRO A 84 -3.93 10.26 4.21
N LYS A 85 -4.26 9.79 5.41
CA LYS A 85 -5.19 8.67 5.58
C LYS A 85 -6.52 9.10 5.00
N LYS A 86 -6.98 8.36 4.00
CA LYS A 86 -8.34 8.50 3.48
C LYS A 86 -9.26 7.76 4.46
N THR A 87 -10.14 8.49 5.11
CA THR A 87 -11.11 7.91 6.04
C THR A 87 -12.52 8.24 5.59
N MET A 88 -13.44 7.32 5.83
CA MET A 88 -14.87 7.55 5.63
C MET A 88 -15.55 7.48 6.99
N HIS A 89 -15.97 8.64 7.49
CA HIS A 89 -16.65 8.78 8.76
C HIS A 89 -18.15 8.62 8.53
N ILE A 90 -18.76 7.61 9.12
CA ILE A 90 -20.20 7.35 9.04
C ILE A 90 -20.82 7.74 10.37
N PHE A 91 -21.63 8.81 10.36
CA PHE A 91 -22.45 9.29 11.47
C PHE A 91 -23.86 8.72 11.36
N SER A 92 -24.74 9.07 12.31
CA SER A 92 -26.15 8.68 12.26
C SER A 92 -26.93 9.32 11.09
N ASP A 93 -26.53 10.52 10.68
CA ASP A 93 -27.26 11.38 9.74
C ASP A 93 -26.47 11.75 8.49
N LYS A 94 -25.16 11.42 8.42
CA LYS A 94 -24.30 11.77 7.29
C LYS A 94 -23.07 10.88 7.16
N VAL A 95 -22.45 10.94 5.99
CA VAL A 95 -21.13 10.40 5.68
C VAL A 95 -20.19 11.55 5.36
N GLU A 96 -18.95 11.48 5.83
CA GLU A 96 -17.87 12.39 5.45
C GLU A 96 -16.68 11.60 4.92
N ILE A 97 -16.15 12.02 3.77
CA ILE A 97 -14.87 11.56 3.23
C ILE A 97 -13.81 12.55 3.70
N ARG A 98 -12.83 12.08 4.48
CA ARG A 98 -11.72 12.89 4.97
C ARG A 98 -10.39 12.41 4.39
N VAL A 99 -9.48 13.35 4.18
CA VAL A 99 -8.10 13.09 3.75
C VAL A 99 -7.20 13.80 4.76
N GLY A 100 -6.65 13.04 5.70
CA GLY A 100 -6.11 13.63 6.93
C GLY A 100 -7.24 14.26 7.75
N ASP A 101 -7.05 15.51 8.19
CA ASP A 101 -8.03 16.23 9.01
C ASP A 101 -9.05 17.02 8.20
N GLU A 102 -8.92 17.07 6.87
CA GLU A 102 -9.80 17.86 6.00
C GLU A 102 -10.95 17.03 5.44
N VAL A 103 -12.17 17.56 5.56
CA VAL A 103 -13.37 17.03 4.88
C VAL A 103 -13.30 17.38 3.40
N LYS A 104 -13.23 16.35 2.54
CA LYS A 104 -13.18 16.49 1.08
C LYS A 104 -14.53 16.28 0.40
N GLY A 105 -15.50 15.72 1.11
CA GLY A 105 -16.86 15.53 0.62
C GLY A 105 -17.72 14.81 1.65
N GLY A 106 -19.02 14.74 1.38
CA GLY A 106 -19.96 14.06 2.25
C GLY A 106 -21.39 14.18 1.74
N TRP A 107 -22.27 13.34 2.27
CA TRP A 107 -23.70 13.34 1.96
C TRP A 107 -24.52 12.95 3.18
N ALA A 108 -25.79 13.33 3.19
CA ALA A 108 -26.73 12.95 4.23
C ALA A 108 -27.19 11.49 4.08
N ILE A 109 -27.39 10.81 5.20
CA ILE A 109 -27.94 9.46 5.28
C ILE A 109 -29.44 9.58 5.56
N TRP A 110 -30.24 8.95 4.71
CA TRP A 110 -31.69 8.91 4.85
C TRP A 110 -32.20 7.49 5.08
N THR A 111 -31.43 6.51 4.60
CA THR A 111 -31.79 5.10 4.57
C THR A 111 -30.60 4.21 4.89
N SER A 112 -30.87 2.95 5.20
CA SER A 112 -29.82 1.94 5.34
C SER A 112 -29.08 1.64 4.04
N GLN A 113 -29.63 2.02 2.88
CA GLN A 113 -28.95 1.88 1.59
C GLN A 113 -27.79 2.87 1.46
N ASP A 114 -27.95 4.10 1.95
CA ASP A 114 -26.89 5.13 1.93
C ASP A 114 -25.63 4.66 2.67
N ILE A 115 -25.81 3.87 3.74
CA ILE A 115 -24.73 3.25 4.52
C ILE A 115 -24.01 2.17 3.70
N LYS A 116 -24.75 1.33 2.97
CA LYS A 116 -24.15 0.28 2.10
C LYS A 116 -23.36 0.91 0.96
N ASP A 117 -23.89 1.98 0.38
CA ASP A 117 -23.24 2.72 -0.70
C ASP A 117 -21.96 3.40 -0.19
N ALA A 118 -21.99 3.95 1.03
CA ALA A 118 -20.79 4.43 1.72
C ALA A 118 -19.74 3.33 1.89
N GLN A 119 -20.12 2.15 2.39
CA GLN A 119 -19.20 1.03 2.57
C GLN A 119 -18.56 0.55 1.25
N LYS A 120 -19.35 0.48 0.17
CA LYS A 120 -18.86 0.13 -1.16
C LYS A 120 -17.86 1.17 -1.65
N MET A 121 -18.21 2.45 -1.53
CA MET A 121 -17.37 3.57 -1.93
C MET A 121 -16.06 3.64 -1.12
N ALA A 122 -16.11 3.35 0.18
CA ALA A 122 -14.91 3.26 1.01
C ALA A 122 -13.95 2.17 0.51
N LYS A 123 -14.46 1.02 0.07
CA LYS A 123 -13.64 -0.05 -0.51
C LYS A 123 -13.00 0.39 -1.84
N GLU A 124 -13.76 1.05 -2.70
CA GLU A 124 -13.29 1.56 -3.99
C GLU A 124 -12.18 2.60 -3.83
N PHE A 125 -12.34 3.54 -2.91
CA PHE A 125 -11.35 4.60 -2.64
C PHE A 125 -10.26 4.22 -1.64
N LYS A 126 -10.26 2.97 -1.15
CA LYS A 126 -9.36 2.46 -0.10
C LYS A 126 -9.40 3.32 1.17
N CYS A 127 -10.59 3.81 1.53
CA CYS A 127 -10.82 4.53 2.75
C CYS A 127 -10.97 3.57 3.93
N LYS A 128 -10.38 3.92 5.08
CA LYS A 128 -10.72 3.27 6.36
C LYS A 128 -12.08 3.80 6.83
N ILE A 129 -13.03 2.91 7.08
CA ILE A 129 -14.33 3.31 7.66
C ILE A 129 -14.16 3.57 9.16
N ILE A 130 -14.71 4.68 9.63
CA ILE A 130 -14.78 5.07 11.03
C ILE A 130 -16.26 5.31 11.36
N TRP A 131 -16.77 4.62 12.36
CA TRP A 131 -18.15 4.81 12.83
C TRP A 131 -18.14 5.84 13.95
N GLU A 132 -18.70 7.00 13.66
CA GLU A 132 -18.80 8.10 14.61
C GLU A 132 -20.15 7.97 15.32
N GLY A 133 -20.13 7.42 16.54
CA GLY A 133 -21.35 7.19 17.33
C GLY A 133 -21.39 5.90 18.17
N ALA A 134 -20.35 5.05 18.15
CA ALA A 134 -20.29 3.83 18.98
C ALA A 134 -19.44 3.99 20.26
N ASN A 135 -19.35 5.21 20.80
CA ASN A 135 -18.70 5.48 22.09
C ASN A 135 -19.58 6.40 22.95
N GLN A 136 -20.78 5.92 23.29
CA GLN A 136 -21.54 6.34 24.46
C GLN A 136 -22.62 5.27 24.71
N LEU A 137 -22.35 4.41 25.70
CA LEU A 137 -23.12 3.27 26.24
C LEU A 137 -22.41 1.93 26.03
N SER A 138 -21.43 1.68 26.89
CA SER A 138 -21.21 0.32 27.38
C SER A 138 -22.53 -0.17 28.00
N LEU A 139 -23.25 -0.99 27.25
CA LEU A 139 -24.40 -1.79 27.69
C LEU A 139 -23.97 -2.87 28.70
N SER A 140 -23.28 -2.47 29.77
CA SER A 140 -22.90 -3.30 30.91
C SER A 140 -23.23 -2.68 32.28
N ASP A 141 -23.62 -1.40 32.35
CA ASP A 141 -23.85 -0.72 33.63
C ASP A 141 -25.33 -0.48 33.98
N THR A 142 -26.27 -0.71 33.04
CA THR A 142 -27.71 -0.53 33.31
C THR A 142 -28.42 -1.78 33.84
N LEU A 143 -27.72 -2.91 34.00
CA LEU A 143 -28.30 -4.17 34.53
C LEU A 143 -27.83 -4.54 35.94
N LYS A 144 -27.19 -3.63 36.69
CA LYS A 144 -26.78 -3.90 38.09
C LYS A 144 -27.59 -3.22 39.20
N ASN A 145 -28.49 -2.28 38.89
CA ASN A 145 -29.24 -1.53 39.93
C ASN A 145 -30.78 -1.62 39.79
N GLY A 146 -31.30 -2.76 39.30
CA GLY A 146 -32.74 -2.95 39.09
C GLY A 146 -33.37 -4.11 39.87
N GLY A 147 -32.70 -4.62 40.92
CA GLY A 147 -33.23 -5.74 41.69
C GLY A 147 -32.57 -5.87 43.05
N GLN A 148 -33.01 -5.06 44.01
CA GLN A 148 -33.09 -5.41 45.43
C GLN A 148 -33.73 -4.25 46.20
N SER A 149 -35.03 -4.40 46.49
CA SER A 149 -35.74 -4.17 47.77
C SER A 149 -37.21 -3.83 47.48
#